data_AF-A0A9Q0XL47-F1
#
_entry.id   AF-A0A9Q0XL47-F1
#
_cell.length_a   1.000
_cell.length_b   1.000
_cell.length_c   1.000
_cell.angle_alpha   90.00
_cell.angle_beta   90.00
_cell.angle_gamma   90.00
#
_symmetry.space_group_name_H-M   'P 1'
#
loop_
_entity.id
_entity.type
_entity.pdbx_description
1 polymer ?
#
loop_
_entity_poly.entity_id
_entity_poly.type
_entity_poly.pdbx_seq_one_letter_code
_entity_poly.pdbx_strand_id
1 'polypeptide(L)'
;MNKVKAALAEGFALLLLLSTARATVCSPCCLGEPLKEDWGSWSLDCNSVGLKEMPPLPPNTKILNLRNNSLTTVPPGALDTLNLKKVDFSNNPWHCDCSILYLKNWLEDFDEAALATVICATPATVKRKNLSQLNGNELEGCRKPLPIKCLDFLQRDVALHFMAILVLILALCLLQHSKKLASTAIRKQDPSEVPLLQIHDLEDQKSK
;
A
#
# COMPACT_ATOMS: atom_id res chain seq x y z
N MET A 1 45.43 -50.56 46.52
CA MET A 1 44.06 -51.13 46.50
C MET A 1 43.08 -50.02 46.12
N ASN A 2 42.63 -50.11 44.88
CA ASN A 2 41.63 -49.36 44.11
C ASN A 2 40.70 -48.37 44.85
N LYS A 3 40.59 -47.15 44.29
CA LYS A 3 39.35 -46.60 43.72
C LYS A 3 39.67 -45.34 42.90
N VAL A 4 39.81 -45.52 41.59
CA VAL A 4 39.69 -44.44 40.60
C VAL A 4 38.22 -44.03 40.58
N LYS A 5 37.89 -42.81 40.99
CA LYS A 5 36.61 -42.18 40.67
C LYS A 5 36.86 -41.26 39.48
N ALA A 6 36.37 -41.69 38.32
CA ALA A 6 36.16 -40.84 37.17
C ALA A 6 34.88 -40.04 37.34
N ALA A 7 34.86 -38.86 36.72
CA ALA A 7 33.74 -38.07 36.18
C ALA A 7 33.86 -36.61 36.64
N LEU A 8 34.35 -35.73 35.76
CA LEU A 8 33.55 -34.98 34.78
C LEU A 8 32.52 -34.07 35.46
N ALA A 9 32.86 -32.77 35.49
CA ALA A 9 31.99 -31.61 35.26
C ALA A 9 32.40 -30.39 36.09
N GLU A 10 33.70 -30.08 36.19
CA GLU A 10 34.11 -28.70 36.45
C GLU A 10 33.91 -27.92 35.15
N GLY A 11 32.79 -27.20 35.04
CA GLY A 11 32.55 -26.32 33.88
C GLY A 11 31.12 -26.16 33.40
N PHE A 12 30.09 -26.61 34.12
CA PHE A 12 28.69 -26.41 33.69
C PHE A 12 27.74 -25.86 34.77
N ALA A 13 28.26 -25.39 35.91
CA ALA A 13 27.45 -24.75 36.95
C ALA A 13 27.41 -23.20 36.85
N LEU A 14 28.11 -22.60 35.87
CA LEU A 14 28.20 -21.14 35.71
C LEU A 14 27.54 -20.59 34.43
N LEU A 15 26.74 -21.40 33.73
CA LEU A 15 25.99 -21.01 32.53
C LEU A 15 24.46 -20.98 32.72
N LEU A 16 23.95 -21.15 33.93
CA LEU A 16 22.51 -21.08 34.24
C LEU A 16 22.02 -19.69 34.68
N LEU A 17 22.72 -18.61 34.29
CA LEU A 17 22.34 -17.23 34.65
C LEU A 17 22.18 -16.27 33.46
N LEU A 18 21.68 -16.76 32.31
CA LEU A 18 21.15 -15.88 31.25
C LEU A 18 19.83 -16.42 30.68
N SER A 19 18.88 -16.73 31.55
CA SER A 19 17.47 -16.46 31.22
C SER A 19 17.07 -15.17 31.93
N THR A 20 17.64 -14.05 31.52
CA THR A 20 16.91 -12.79 31.67
C THR A 20 15.73 -12.90 30.72
N ALA A 21 14.67 -13.59 31.15
CA ALA A 21 13.35 -13.30 30.64
C ALA A 21 13.22 -11.79 30.83
N ARG A 22 13.27 -11.04 29.73
CA ARG A 22 12.69 -9.70 29.75
C ARG A 22 11.24 -9.96 30.12
N ALA A 23 10.91 -9.78 31.39
CA ALA A 23 9.57 -9.40 31.74
C ALA A 23 9.38 -8.07 31.00
N THR A 24 8.83 -8.15 29.78
CA THR A 24 8.16 -7.01 29.19
C THR A 24 7.13 -6.64 30.23
N VAL A 25 7.45 -5.60 31.01
CA VAL A 25 6.54 -5.00 31.97
C VAL A 25 5.25 -4.81 31.20
N CYS A 26 4.23 -5.59 31.56
CA CYS A 26 2.99 -5.50 30.85
C CYS A 26 2.48 -4.08 31.08
N SER A 27 2.15 -3.38 29.99
CA SER A 27 1.47 -2.10 30.07
C SER A 27 0.27 -2.28 31.03
N PRO A 28 -0.07 -1.29 31.88
CA PRO A 28 -1.14 -1.46 32.88
C PRO A 28 -2.50 -1.88 32.28
N CYS A 29 -2.66 -1.70 30.97
CA CYS A 29 -3.73 -2.24 30.14
C CYS A 29 -3.83 -3.76 30.04
N CYS A 30 -2.75 -4.52 30.24
CA CYS A 30 -2.71 -5.96 29.95
C CYS A 30 -3.60 -6.84 30.84
N LEU A 31 -4.20 -6.30 31.90
CA LEU A 31 -5.21 -7.00 32.71
C LEU A 31 -6.56 -7.02 31.98
N GLY A 32 -6.54 -7.40 30.69
CA GLY A 32 -7.76 -7.63 29.94
C GLY A 32 -8.50 -8.83 30.51
N GLU A 33 -9.81 -8.73 30.64
CA GLU A 33 -10.64 -9.87 31.02
C GLU A 33 -11.06 -10.64 29.76
N PRO A 34 -11.01 -11.98 29.77
CA PRO A 34 -11.56 -12.78 28.69
C PRO A 34 -13.08 -12.58 28.63
N LEU A 35 -13.61 -12.30 27.45
CA LEU A 35 -15.05 -12.18 27.25
C LEU A 35 -15.70 -13.55 27.44
N LYS A 36 -16.63 -13.65 28.40
CA LYS A 36 -17.32 -14.91 28.76
C LYS A 36 -18.14 -15.52 27.60
N GLU A 37 -18.53 -14.70 26.63
CA GLU A 37 -19.39 -15.10 25.52
C GLU A 37 -18.59 -15.62 24.31
N ASP A 38 -17.27 -15.43 24.27
CA ASP A 38 -16.45 -15.71 23.10
C ASP A 38 -15.04 -16.15 23.53
N TRP A 39 -14.77 -17.45 23.44
CA TRP A 39 -13.52 -18.05 23.90
C TRP A 39 -12.32 -17.44 23.16
N GLY A 40 -11.40 -16.81 23.90
CA GLY A 40 -10.17 -16.23 23.35
C GLY A 40 -10.29 -14.78 22.86
N SER A 41 -11.46 -14.16 23.01
CA SER A 41 -11.67 -12.73 22.79
C SER A 41 -11.39 -11.92 24.05
N TRP A 42 -10.70 -10.79 23.91
CA TRP A 42 -10.27 -9.95 25.03
C TRP A 42 -11.05 -8.64 25.12
N SER A 43 -11.41 -8.28 26.34
CA SER A 43 -11.87 -6.94 26.70
C SER A 43 -10.75 -6.20 27.42
N LEU A 44 -10.22 -5.16 26.79
CA LEU A 44 -9.14 -4.35 27.33
C LEU A 44 -9.71 -3.07 27.94
N ASP A 45 -9.73 -3.00 29.27
CA ASP A 45 -10.14 -1.79 29.99
C ASP A 45 -8.93 -1.03 30.53
N CYS A 46 -8.60 0.08 29.88
CA CYS A 46 -7.51 0.98 30.21
C CYS A 46 -8.01 2.34 30.69
N ASN A 47 -9.22 2.43 31.23
CA ASN A 47 -9.78 3.68 31.69
C ASN A 47 -8.93 4.32 32.80
N SER A 48 -8.60 5.61 32.64
CA SER A 48 -7.92 6.41 33.67
C SER A 48 -6.57 5.85 34.14
N VAL A 49 -5.85 5.15 33.25
CA VAL A 49 -4.53 4.57 33.52
C VAL A 49 -3.39 5.60 33.36
N GLY A 50 -3.67 6.75 32.72
CA GLY A 50 -2.69 7.80 32.48
C GLY A 50 -1.84 7.58 31.23
N LEU A 51 -2.38 6.87 30.23
CA LEU A 51 -1.70 6.63 28.96
C LEU A 51 -1.44 7.94 28.23
N LYS A 52 -0.20 8.13 27.76
CA LYS A 52 0.20 9.25 26.88
C LYS A 52 0.35 8.82 25.43
N GLU A 53 0.56 7.52 25.22
CA GLU A 53 0.76 6.90 23.92
C GLU A 53 -0.09 5.63 23.83
N MET A 54 -0.35 5.19 22.61
CA MET A 54 -1.18 4.01 22.33
C MET A 54 -0.48 2.74 22.86
N PRO A 55 -1.12 1.95 23.75
CA PRO A 55 -0.52 0.73 24.31
C PRO A 55 -0.50 -0.42 23.29
N PRO A 56 0.45 -1.36 23.33
CA PRO A 56 0.39 -2.53 22.45
C PRO A 56 -0.92 -3.31 22.67
N LEU A 57 -1.66 -3.57 21.59
CA LEU A 57 -2.96 -4.23 21.62
C LEU A 57 -2.83 -5.70 21.20
N PRO A 58 -3.36 -6.66 22.00
CA PRO A 58 -3.44 -8.06 21.58
C PRO A 58 -4.32 -8.22 20.32
N PRO A 59 -3.97 -9.12 19.38
CA PRO A 59 -4.67 -9.26 18.11
C PRO A 59 -6.15 -9.67 18.24
N ASN A 60 -6.52 -10.40 19.31
CA ASN A 60 -7.88 -10.86 19.56
C ASN A 60 -8.69 -9.92 20.48
N THR A 61 -8.34 -8.62 20.50
CA THR A 61 -9.10 -7.62 21.26
C THR A 61 -10.42 -7.33 20.57
N LYS A 62 -11.54 -7.41 21.31
CA LYS A 62 -12.89 -7.10 20.83
C LYS A 62 -13.45 -5.82 21.44
N ILE A 63 -13.08 -5.50 22.66
CA ILE A 63 -13.53 -4.30 23.36
C ILE A 63 -12.29 -3.55 23.80
N LEU A 64 -12.23 -2.26 23.48
CA LEU A 64 -11.11 -1.39 23.81
C LEU A 64 -11.62 -0.12 24.49
N ASN A 65 -11.39 0.00 25.79
CA ASN A 65 -11.72 1.21 26.54
C ASN A 65 -10.43 1.98 26.86
N LEU A 66 -10.24 3.14 26.23
CA LEU A 66 -9.09 4.03 26.42
C LEU A 66 -9.51 5.39 27.01
N ARG A 67 -10.68 5.45 27.61
CA ARG A 67 -11.26 6.66 28.18
C ARG A 67 -10.40 7.29 29.29
N ASN A 68 -10.52 8.60 29.47
CA ASN A 68 -9.92 9.35 30.58
C ASN A 68 -8.38 9.21 30.64
N ASN A 69 -7.72 9.17 29.49
CA ASN A 69 -6.27 9.13 29.43
C ASN A 69 -5.72 10.48 28.93
N SER A 70 -4.42 10.52 28.63
CA SER A 70 -3.71 11.68 28.10
C SER A 70 -3.28 11.47 26.65
N LEU A 71 -4.05 10.69 25.88
CA LEU A 71 -3.80 10.46 24.46
C LEU A 71 -4.10 11.72 23.66
N THR A 72 -3.20 12.06 22.74
CA THR A 72 -3.37 13.22 21.85
C THR A 72 -3.68 12.80 20.42
N THR A 73 -3.30 11.58 20.02
CA THR A 73 -3.53 11.03 18.69
C THR A 73 -3.52 9.50 18.73
N VAL A 74 -3.95 8.86 17.64
CA VAL A 74 -3.81 7.41 17.43
C VAL A 74 -2.91 7.20 16.21
N PRO A 75 -1.80 6.44 16.33
CA PRO A 75 -0.91 6.17 15.21
C PRO A 75 -1.65 5.49 14.05
N PRO A 76 -1.36 5.86 12.79
CA PRO A 76 -1.89 5.17 11.62
C PRO A 76 -1.60 3.67 11.68
N GLY A 77 -2.61 2.86 11.40
CA GLY A 77 -2.51 1.39 11.41
C GLY A 77 -2.66 0.72 12.77
N ALA A 78 -2.76 1.48 13.88
CA ALA A 78 -2.82 0.92 15.22
C ALA A 78 -4.04 0.01 15.48
N LEU A 79 -5.14 0.24 14.74
CA LEU A 79 -6.42 -0.46 14.92
C LEU A 79 -6.76 -1.38 13.73
N ASP A 80 -6.04 -1.27 12.61
CA ASP A 80 -6.42 -1.91 11.33
C ASP A 80 -6.44 -3.44 11.39
N THR A 81 -5.57 -4.03 12.21
CA THR A 81 -5.46 -5.48 12.36
C THR A 81 -6.44 -6.04 13.39
N LEU A 82 -7.16 -5.19 14.12
CA LEU A 82 -8.03 -5.59 15.21
C LEU A 82 -9.48 -5.66 14.75
N ASN A 83 -10.12 -6.79 15.02
CA ASN A 83 -11.55 -6.96 14.76
C ASN A 83 -12.36 -6.51 15.99
N LEU A 84 -12.33 -5.20 16.26
CA LEU A 84 -13.00 -4.56 17.39
C LEU A 84 -14.52 -4.58 17.20
N LYS A 85 -15.26 -4.61 18.31
CA LYS A 85 -16.73 -4.53 18.38
C LYS A 85 -17.19 -3.28 19.14
N LYS A 86 -16.35 -2.76 20.04
CA LYS A 86 -16.65 -1.57 20.84
C LYS A 86 -15.38 -0.83 21.19
N VAL A 87 -15.42 0.50 21.10
CA VAL A 87 -14.35 1.40 21.50
C VAL A 87 -14.87 2.53 22.38
N ASP A 88 -14.02 3.05 23.26
CA ASP A 88 -14.26 4.33 23.94
C ASP A 88 -12.95 5.13 23.99
N PHE A 89 -12.92 6.24 23.25
CA PHE A 89 -11.80 7.18 23.14
C PHE A 89 -12.08 8.51 23.85
N SER A 90 -13.20 8.62 24.55
CA SER A 90 -13.65 9.89 25.11
C SER A 90 -12.75 10.37 26.25
N ASN A 91 -12.85 11.65 26.57
CA ASN A 91 -12.11 12.28 27.66
C ASN A 91 -10.58 12.14 27.55
N ASN A 92 -10.04 12.28 26.33
CA ASN A 92 -8.62 12.39 26.06
C ASN A 92 -8.32 13.77 25.45
N PRO A 93 -7.13 14.36 25.69
CA PRO A 93 -6.75 15.67 25.17
C PRO A 93 -6.35 15.62 23.68
N TRP A 94 -7.29 15.26 22.81
CA TRP A 94 -7.04 15.08 21.38
C TRP A 94 -6.46 16.33 20.71
N HIS A 95 -5.41 16.12 19.90
CA HIS A 95 -4.78 17.13 19.05
C HIS A 95 -5.31 16.98 17.63
N CYS A 96 -6.23 17.85 17.25
CA CYS A 96 -6.99 17.78 16.00
C CYS A 96 -6.32 18.57 14.87
N ASP A 97 -5.11 18.17 14.51
CA ASP A 97 -4.40 18.59 13.30
C ASP A 97 -4.45 17.48 12.22
N CYS A 98 -3.53 17.45 11.27
CA CYS A 98 -3.44 16.37 10.29
C CYS A 98 -3.19 14.98 10.90
N SER A 99 -2.58 14.88 12.08
CA SER A 99 -2.26 13.60 12.71
C SER A 99 -3.52 12.86 13.19
N ILE A 100 -4.61 13.58 13.48
CA ILE A 100 -5.88 12.98 13.94
C ILE A 100 -6.65 12.28 12.82
N LEU A 101 -6.27 12.51 11.56
CA LEU A 101 -7.05 12.09 10.40
C LEU A 101 -7.26 10.58 10.35
N TYR A 102 -6.26 9.80 10.79
CA TYR A 102 -6.41 8.34 10.91
C TYR A 102 -7.57 7.97 11.83
N LEU A 103 -7.60 8.50 13.06
CA LEU A 103 -8.65 8.22 14.02
C LEU A 103 -10.02 8.67 13.51
N LYS A 104 -10.08 9.85 12.88
CA LYS A 104 -11.31 10.38 12.28
C LYS A 104 -11.87 9.41 11.24
N ASN A 105 -11.08 9.06 10.23
CA ASN A 105 -11.52 8.19 9.14
C ASN A 105 -11.86 6.79 9.66
N TRP A 106 -11.05 6.25 10.58
CA TRP A 106 -11.31 4.95 11.18
C TRP A 106 -12.64 4.92 11.94
N LEU A 107 -12.96 5.98 12.70
CA LEU A 107 -14.24 6.09 13.41
C LEU A 107 -15.42 6.35 12.47
N GLU A 108 -15.23 7.11 11.38
CA GLU A 108 -16.26 7.28 10.34
C GLU A 108 -16.70 5.92 9.77
N ASP A 109 -15.74 5.01 9.54
CA ASP A 109 -16.04 3.66 9.04
C ASP A 109 -16.53 2.70 10.13
N PHE A 110 -16.05 2.84 11.37
CA PHE A 110 -16.33 1.92 12.47
C PHE A 110 -17.64 2.23 13.23
N ASP A 111 -17.79 3.48 13.68
CA ASP A 111 -18.93 3.96 14.46
C ASP A 111 -18.97 5.50 14.40
N GLU A 112 -19.74 6.04 13.45
CA GLU A 112 -19.87 7.48 13.25
C GLU A 112 -20.35 8.20 14.53
N ALA A 113 -21.16 7.54 15.37
CA ALA A 113 -21.64 8.14 16.61
C ALA A 113 -20.50 8.34 17.63
N ALA A 114 -19.45 7.52 17.59
CA ALA A 114 -18.28 7.66 18.46
C ALA A 114 -17.49 8.95 18.17
N LEU A 115 -17.53 9.49 16.95
CA LEU A 115 -16.91 10.78 16.61
C LEU A 115 -17.43 11.94 17.47
N ALA A 116 -18.70 11.88 17.88
CA ALA A 116 -19.30 12.90 18.73
C ALA A 116 -18.71 12.90 20.15
N THR A 117 -18.06 11.81 20.57
CA THR A 117 -17.46 11.68 21.91
C THR A 117 -15.99 12.11 21.95
N VAL A 118 -15.36 12.24 20.79
CA VAL A 118 -13.97 12.67 20.62
C VAL A 118 -13.94 14.20 20.49
N ILE A 119 -13.46 14.88 21.53
CA ILE A 119 -13.45 16.35 21.62
C ILE A 119 -12.02 16.86 21.54
N CYS A 120 -11.78 17.84 20.65
CA CYS A 120 -10.49 18.44 20.44
C CYS A 120 -10.06 19.31 21.62
N ALA A 121 -8.90 19.02 22.21
CA ALA A 121 -8.28 19.88 23.21
C ALA A 121 -7.38 20.94 22.56
N THR A 122 -6.77 20.60 21.42
CA THR A 122 -5.83 21.43 20.65
C THR A 122 -5.98 21.14 19.15
N PRO A 123 -5.50 22.00 18.24
CA PRO A 123 -5.05 23.38 18.47
C PRO A 123 -6.20 24.31 18.92
N ALA A 124 -5.86 25.56 19.27
CA ALA A 124 -6.84 26.51 19.83
C ALA A 124 -8.00 26.84 18.87
N THR A 125 -7.75 26.77 17.56
CA THR A 125 -8.70 27.02 16.48
C THR A 125 -9.88 26.06 16.46
N VAL A 126 -9.67 24.81 16.88
CA VAL A 126 -10.68 23.74 16.90
C VAL A 126 -11.00 23.24 18.31
N LYS A 127 -10.47 23.90 19.35
CA LYS A 127 -10.67 23.51 20.74
C LYS A 127 -12.16 23.46 21.12
N ARG A 128 -12.57 22.39 21.83
CA ARG A 128 -13.95 22.04 22.22
C ARG A 128 -14.88 21.67 21.07
N LYS A 129 -14.40 21.57 19.84
CA LYS A 129 -15.18 20.97 18.75
C LYS A 129 -15.09 19.45 18.83
N ASN A 130 -16.17 18.80 18.43
CA ASN A 130 -16.22 17.35 18.32
C ASN A 130 -15.62 16.96 16.97
N LEU A 131 -15.03 15.78 16.87
CA LEU A 131 -14.38 15.35 15.64
C LEU A 131 -15.38 15.21 14.47
N SER A 132 -16.65 14.91 14.77
CA SER A 132 -17.76 14.90 13.81
C SER A 132 -18.09 16.26 13.21
N GLN A 133 -17.70 17.37 13.85
CA GLN A 133 -17.96 18.73 13.38
C GLN A 133 -16.85 19.26 12.47
N LEU A 134 -15.71 18.56 12.40
CA LEU A 134 -14.53 19.03 11.71
C LEU A 134 -14.46 18.52 10.28
N ASN A 135 -14.17 19.44 9.36
CA ASN A 135 -13.86 19.12 7.98
C ASN A 135 -12.35 19.20 7.72
N GLY A 136 -11.88 18.59 6.62
CA GLY A 136 -10.45 18.53 6.29
C GLY A 136 -9.76 19.90 6.09
N ASN A 137 -10.53 20.98 5.91
CA ASN A 137 -10.03 22.35 5.81
C ASN A 137 -9.79 23.02 7.17
N GLU A 138 -10.40 22.54 8.26
CA GLU A 138 -10.21 23.04 9.62
C GLU A 138 -9.04 22.37 10.34
N LEU A 139 -8.60 21.21 9.86
CA LEU A 139 -7.44 20.49 10.37
C LEU A 139 -6.15 21.15 9.88
N GLU A 140 -5.40 21.74 10.81
CA GLU A 140 -4.11 22.37 10.51
C GLU A 140 -3.06 21.35 10.05
N GLY A 141 -2.14 21.78 9.18
CA GLY A 141 -1.04 20.92 8.72
C GLY A 141 -1.43 19.85 7.69
N CYS A 142 -2.71 19.69 7.36
CA CYS A 142 -3.14 18.83 6.27
C CYS A 142 -2.59 19.40 4.95
N ARG A 143 -1.75 18.63 4.25
CA ARG A 143 -1.47 18.95 2.85
C ARG A 143 -2.79 18.86 2.11
N LYS A 144 -3.31 20.00 1.68
CA LYS A 144 -4.30 20.03 0.61
C LYS A 144 -3.70 19.19 -0.53
N PRO A 145 -4.42 18.21 -1.08
CA PRO A 145 -4.02 17.66 -2.35
C PRO A 145 -3.80 18.87 -3.27
N LEU A 146 -2.57 19.01 -3.77
CA LEU A 146 -2.29 20.04 -4.78
C LEU A 146 -3.40 19.87 -5.82
N PRO A 147 -4.10 20.94 -6.25
CA PRO A 147 -5.14 20.78 -7.26
C PRO A 147 -4.52 19.99 -8.40
N ILE A 148 -5.05 18.78 -8.62
CA ILE A 148 -4.65 17.99 -9.78
C ILE A 148 -4.97 18.92 -10.94
N LYS A 149 -3.93 19.47 -11.56
CA LYS A 149 -4.10 20.23 -12.79
C LYS A 149 -4.56 19.19 -13.80
N CYS A 150 -5.87 18.97 -13.90
CA CYS A 150 -6.46 18.05 -14.87
C CYS A 150 -5.92 18.35 -16.28
N LEU A 151 -5.59 19.62 -16.54
CA LEU A 151 -4.94 20.06 -17.76
C LEU A 151 -3.53 19.46 -17.97
N ASP A 152 -2.71 19.30 -16.93
CA ASP A 152 -1.36 18.72 -17.06
C ASP A 152 -1.44 17.20 -17.30
N PHE A 153 -2.41 16.52 -16.68
CA PHE A 153 -2.67 15.10 -16.93
C PHE A 153 -3.17 14.88 -18.37
N LEU A 154 -4.16 15.67 -18.80
CA LEU A 154 -4.70 15.63 -20.16
C LEU A 154 -3.65 16.00 -21.22
N GLN A 155 -2.80 16.99 -20.95
CA GLN A 155 -1.77 17.43 -21.90
C GLN A 155 -0.67 16.38 -22.07
N ARG A 156 -0.31 15.65 -21.01
CA ARG A 156 0.66 14.56 -21.08
C ARG A 156 0.10 13.37 -21.85
N ASP A 157 -1.17 13.04 -21.65
CA ASP A 157 -1.83 11.95 -22.37
C ASP A 157 -2.04 12.31 -23.84
N VAL A 158 -2.51 13.52 -24.16
CA VAL A 158 -2.68 13.97 -25.55
C VAL A 158 -1.35 13.99 -26.31
N ALA A 159 -0.27 14.45 -25.69
CA ALA A 159 1.06 14.43 -26.29
C ALA A 159 1.52 12.99 -26.60
N LEU A 160 1.29 12.05 -25.68
CA LEU A 160 1.65 10.64 -25.88
C LEU A 160 0.86 10.03 -27.04
N HIS A 161 -0.43 10.33 -27.15
CA HIS A 161 -1.28 9.86 -28.24
C HIS A 161 -0.85 10.44 -29.59
N PHE A 162 -0.54 11.75 -29.63
CA PHE A 162 -0.06 12.40 -30.85
C PHE A 162 1.26 11.80 -31.33
N MET A 163 2.21 11.57 -30.42
CA MET A 163 3.49 10.94 -30.75
C MET A 163 3.32 9.51 -31.26
N ALA A 164 2.43 8.71 -30.66
CA ALA A 164 2.13 7.35 -31.13
C ALA A 164 1.52 7.35 -32.55
N ILE A 165 0.59 8.28 -32.84
CA ILE A 165 -0.01 8.45 -34.17
C ILE A 165 1.05 8.85 -35.19
N LEU A 166 1.93 9.80 -34.85
CA LEU A 166 3.01 10.24 -35.74
C LEU A 166 3.95 9.08 -36.09
N VAL A 167 4.35 8.27 -35.11
CA VAL A 167 5.19 7.07 -35.33
C VAL A 167 4.48 6.06 -36.23
N LEU A 168 3.18 5.83 -36.01
CA LEU A 168 2.40 4.91 -36.84
C LEU A 168 2.31 5.38 -38.30
N ILE A 169 2.07 6.68 -38.52
CA ILE A 169 2.04 7.28 -39.85
C ILE A 169 3.39 7.12 -40.55
N LEU A 170 4.49 7.44 -39.86
CA LEU A 170 5.84 7.28 -40.42
C LEU A 170 6.14 5.83 -40.79
N ALA A 171 5.78 4.86 -39.95
CA ALA A 171 5.93 3.44 -40.24
C ALA A 171 5.13 3.03 -41.49
N LEU A 172 3.87 3.45 -41.61
CA LEU A 172 3.04 3.19 -42.78
C LEU A 172 3.63 3.81 -44.05
N CYS A 173 4.12 5.05 -43.98
CA CYS A 173 4.79 5.72 -45.11
C CYS A 173 6.04 4.95 -45.56
N LEU A 174 6.88 4.51 -44.62
CA LEU A 174 8.08 3.72 -44.93
C LEU A 174 7.72 2.37 -45.58
N LEU A 175 6.67 1.70 -45.10
CA LEU A 175 6.16 0.46 -45.68
C LEU A 175 5.57 0.66 -47.08
N GLN A 176 4.86 1.76 -47.32
CA GLN A 176 4.33 2.10 -48.65
C GLN A 176 5.46 2.45 -49.62
N HIS A 177 6.46 3.20 -49.16
CA HIS A 177 7.61 3.56 -49.97
C HIS A 177 8.43 2.32 -50.34
N SER A 178 8.69 1.41 -49.40
CA SER A 178 9.39 0.16 -49.69
C SER A 178 8.62 -0.72 -50.68
N LYS A 179 7.29 -0.83 -50.54
CA LYS A 179 6.42 -1.51 -51.51
C LYS A 179 6.49 -0.88 -52.90
N LYS A 180 6.50 0.46 -52.99
CA LYS A 180 6.61 1.19 -54.27
C LYS A 180 7.98 0.98 -54.92
N LEU A 181 9.06 0.99 -54.14
CA LEU A 181 10.40 0.69 -54.66
C LEU A 181 10.50 -0.76 -55.16
N ALA A 182 9.95 -1.73 -54.42
CA ALA A 182 9.91 -3.13 -54.81
C ALA A 182 9.09 -3.35 -56.10
N SER A 183 7.90 -2.73 -56.23
CA SER A 183 7.09 -2.85 -57.45
C SER A 183 7.75 -2.19 -58.65
N THR A 184 8.46 -1.07 -58.45
CA THR A 184 9.22 -0.40 -59.51
C THR A 184 10.46 -1.20 -59.92
N ALA A 185 11.11 -1.89 -58.97
CA ALA A 185 12.22 -2.80 -59.24
C ALA A 185 11.76 -4.04 -60.02
N ILE A 186 10.64 -4.65 -59.63
CA ILE A 186 10.03 -5.77 -60.35
C ILE A 186 9.63 -5.35 -61.78
N ARG A 187 9.04 -4.16 -61.97
CA ARG A 187 8.69 -3.62 -63.30
C ARG A 187 9.92 -3.30 -64.16
N LYS A 188 11.06 -2.92 -63.57
CA LYS A 188 12.31 -2.69 -64.31
C LYS A 188 13.02 -3.99 -64.73
N GLN A 189 12.68 -5.13 -64.11
CA GLN A 189 13.20 -6.44 -64.47
C GLN A 189 12.51 -7.03 -65.72
N ASP A 190 11.44 -6.40 -66.22
CA ASP A 190 10.74 -6.82 -67.45
C ASP A 190 10.72 -5.70 -68.52
N PRO A 191 11.80 -5.61 -69.33
CA PRO A 191 11.69 -5.11 -70.68
C PRO A 191 12.38 -6.05 -71.67
N SER A 192 11.60 -6.86 -72.38
CA SER A 192 11.95 -7.47 -73.68
C SER A 192 13.17 -8.41 -73.70
N GLU A 193 12.92 -9.72 -73.56
CA GLU A 193 13.66 -10.72 -74.33
C GLU A 193 12.65 -11.58 -75.12
N VAL A 194 12.38 -11.15 -76.36
CA VAL A 194 11.85 -11.99 -77.43
C VAL A 194 12.92 -12.07 -78.51
N PRO A 195 13.46 -13.26 -78.82
CA PRO A 195 14.05 -13.52 -80.13
C PRO A 195 13.07 -14.36 -80.96
N LEU A 196 12.52 -13.76 -82.01
CA LEU A 196 11.71 -14.43 -83.02
C LEU A 196 12.41 -14.26 -84.37
N LEU A 197 13.25 -15.23 -84.77
CA LEU A 197 13.47 -15.63 -86.16
C LEU A 197 14.59 -16.69 -86.23
N GLN A 198 14.21 -17.95 -86.48
CA GLN A 198 14.65 -18.67 -87.67
C GLN A 198 13.60 -19.76 -87.98
N ILE A 199 12.76 -19.46 -88.96
CA ILE A 199 11.97 -20.45 -89.69
C ILE A 199 12.71 -20.69 -91.01
N HIS A 200 12.88 -21.97 -91.34
CA HIS A 200 13.30 -22.57 -92.61
C HIS A 200 14.81 -22.58 -92.97
N ASP A 201 15.45 -23.71 -92.67
CA ASP A 201 16.09 -24.60 -93.66
C ASP A 201 15.61 -26.02 -93.31
N LEU A 202 14.58 -26.53 -94.01
CA LEU A 202 14.68 -27.46 -95.14
C LEU A 202 15.41 -28.78 -94.83
N GLU A 203 14.64 -29.83 -95.07
CA GLU A 203 15.07 -31.11 -95.63
C GLU A 203 15.96 -32.01 -94.78
N ASP A 204 15.31 -33.04 -94.24
CA ASP A 204 15.53 -34.39 -94.75
C ASP A 204 17.00 -34.74 -95.02
N GLN A 205 17.71 -35.29 -94.03
CA GLN A 205 18.71 -36.34 -94.22
C GLN A 205 19.01 -36.96 -92.82
N LYS A 206 18.56 -38.19 -92.54
CA LYS A 206 19.15 -39.46 -93.01
C LYS A 206 20.13 -40.01 -91.98
N SER A 207 19.79 -41.22 -91.50
CA SER A 207 20.72 -42.20 -90.91
C SER A 207 21.28 -41.78 -89.54
N LYS A 208 21.20 -42.58 -88.48
CA LYS A 208 21.58 -43.99 -88.40
C LYS A 208 21.18 -44.51 -87.02
#